data_AF-A0A8E0IGW9-F1
#
_entry.id   AF-A0A8E0IGW9-F1
#
_cell.length_a   1.000
_cell.length_b   1.000
_cell.length_c   1.000
_cell.angle_alpha   90.00
_cell.angle_beta   90.00
_cell.angle_gamma   90.00
#
_symmetry.space_group_name_H-M   'P 1'
#
loop_
_entity.id
_entity.type
_entity.pdbx_description
1 polymer ?
#
loop_
_entity_poly.entity_id
_entity_poly.type
_entity_poly.pdbx_seq_one_letter_code
_entity_poly.pdbx_strand_id
1 'polypeptide(L)'
;MLSYVIDDDFKLALPRPRLDSAPLFAIIDQERDDIGRFLPWANGLKTEAEEAAFLRSVNDHFGREESVNLVLWYRDEPVGMISFNHFRPSDESGDIG
;
A
#
# COMPACT_ATOMS: atom_id res chain seq x y z
N MET A 1 -11.54 -11.76 3.35
CA MET A 1 -10.41 -10.90 2.92
C MET A 1 -9.76 -10.40 4.20
N LEU A 2 -8.42 -10.41 4.30
CA LEU A 2 -7.73 -9.93 5.50
C LEU A 2 -8.07 -8.44 5.73
N SER A 3 -8.61 -8.15 6.91
CA SER A 3 -8.82 -6.80 7.41
C SER A 3 -8.60 -6.79 8.93
N TYR A 4 -8.05 -5.71 9.45
CA TYR A 4 -7.74 -5.54 10.86
C TYR A 4 -8.21 -4.16 11.32
N VAL A 5 -9.14 -4.12 12.27
CA VAL A 5 -9.62 -2.86 12.87
C VAL A 5 -8.62 -2.43 13.93
N ILE A 6 -8.08 -1.21 13.80
CA ILE A 6 -7.17 -0.63 14.79
C ILE A 6 -7.99 0.02 15.91
N ASP A 7 -8.95 0.85 15.54
CA ASP A 7 -9.88 1.55 16.43
C ASP A 7 -11.17 1.92 15.67
N ASP A 8 -12.00 2.80 16.26
CA ASP A 8 -13.29 3.23 15.69
C ASP A 8 -13.14 3.95 14.34
N ASP A 9 -11.99 4.57 14.07
CA ASP A 9 -11.74 5.38 12.89
C ASP A 9 -10.83 4.66 11.87
N PHE A 10 -9.90 3.82 12.33
CA PHE A 10 -8.87 3.21 11.51
C PHE A 10 -9.03 1.70 11.29
N LYS A 11 -8.79 1.27 10.05
CA LYS A 11 -8.62 -0.15 9.70
C LYS A 11 -7.51 -0.35 8.67
N LEU A 12 -6.91 -1.53 8.69
CA LEU A 12 -6.01 -2.03 7.66
C LEU A 12 -6.74 -3.08 6.82
N ALA A 13 -6.53 -3.09 5.51
CA ALA A 13 -7.08 -4.11 4.64
C ALA A 13 -6.10 -4.46 3.52
N LEU A 14 -6.19 -5.69 3.00
CA LEU A 14 -5.52 -6.01 1.73
C LEU A 14 -6.00 -5.06 0.63
N PRO A 15 -5.11 -4.63 -0.27
CA PRO A 15 -5.46 -3.80 -1.40
C PRO A 15 -6.62 -4.36 -2.21
N ARG A 16 -7.55 -3.49 -2.58
CA ARG A 16 -8.61 -3.73 -3.56
C ARG A 16 -8.29 -2.90 -4.79
N PRO A 17 -7.57 -3.45 -5.78
CA PRO A 17 -7.01 -2.67 -6.89
C PRO A 17 -8.02 -1.88 -7.73
N ARG A 18 -9.32 -2.22 -7.66
CA ARG A 18 -10.39 -1.50 -8.38
C ARG A 18 -10.98 -0.33 -7.59
N LEU A 19 -10.83 -0.32 -6.28
CA LEU A 19 -11.45 0.66 -5.39
C LEU A 19 -10.41 1.59 -4.78
N ASP A 20 -9.21 1.08 -4.53
CA ASP A 20 -8.20 1.77 -3.74
C ASP A 20 -7.19 2.51 -4.63
N SER A 21 -7.08 2.14 -5.91
CA SER A 21 -6.14 2.74 -6.88
C SER A 21 -6.36 4.23 -7.06
N ALA A 22 -7.60 4.65 -7.30
CA ALA A 22 -7.94 6.06 -7.53
C ALA A 22 -7.61 6.95 -6.33
N PRO A 23 -8.09 6.67 -5.10
CA PRO A 23 -7.79 7.54 -3.94
C PRO A 23 -6.30 7.51 -3.57
N LEU A 24 -5.62 6.36 -3.64
CA LEU A 24 -4.18 6.30 -3.34
C LEU A 24 -3.33 7.04 -4.39
N PHE A 25 -3.64 6.86 -5.68
CA PHE A 25 -2.97 7.61 -6.74
C PHE A 25 -3.20 9.12 -6.60
N ALA A 26 -4.39 9.56 -6.22
CA ALA A 26 -4.68 10.98 -6.01
C ALA A 26 -3.80 11.59 -4.91
N ILE A 27 -3.57 10.87 -3.80
CA ILE A 27 -2.64 11.29 -2.73
C ILE A 27 -1.21 11.40 -3.29
N ILE A 28 -0.75 10.37 -4.02
CA ILE A 28 0.60 10.35 -4.59
C ILE A 28 0.80 11.48 -5.61
N ASP A 29 -0.21 11.76 -6.43
CA ASP A 29 -0.13 12.80 -7.46
C ASP A 29 -0.15 14.20 -6.86
N GLN A 30 -0.98 14.42 -5.83
CA GLN A 30 -1.05 15.67 -5.09
C GLN A 30 0.25 15.98 -4.35
N GLU A 31 0.84 14.98 -3.68
CA GLU A 31 1.99 15.16 -2.78
C GLU A 31 3.33 14.84 -3.47
N ARG A 32 3.33 14.58 -4.78
CA ARG A 32 4.46 14.03 -5.54
C ARG A 32 5.78 14.76 -5.32
N ASP A 33 5.73 16.09 -5.31
CA ASP A 33 6.92 16.92 -5.15
C ASP A 33 7.55 16.76 -3.77
N ASP A 34 6.75 16.51 -2.73
CA ASP A 34 7.21 16.32 -1.36
C ASP A 34 7.60 14.86 -1.11
N ILE A 35 6.72 13.91 -1.42
CA ILE A 35 7.02 12.49 -1.17
C ILE A 35 8.13 11.98 -2.09
N GLY A 36 8.24 12.48 -3.32
CA GLY A 36 9.24 12.07 -4.32
C GLY A 36 10.67 12.38 -3.90
N ARG A 37 10.88 13.26 -2.92
CA ARG A 37 12.19 13.56 -2.32
C ARG A 37 12.69 12.45 -1.40
N PHE A 38 11.77 11.73 -0.77
CA PHE A 38 12.06 10.66 0.20
C PHE A 38 11.81 9.26 -0.39
N LEU A 39 10.87 9.17 -1.33
CA LEU A 39 10.38 7.96 -1.97
C LEU A 39 10.55 8.08 -3.49
N PRO A 40 11.74 7.77 -4.04
CA PRO A 40 12.05 8.01 -5.45
C PRO A 40 11.09 7.34 -6.43
N TRP A 41 10.47 6.23 -6.05
CA TRP A 41 9.47 5.52 -6.85
C TRP A 41 8.23 6.38 -7.15
N ALA A 42 7.88 7.32 -6.28
CA ALA A 42 6.72 8.21 -6.47
C ALA A 42 6.92 9.11 -7.69
N ASN A 43 8.15 9.40 -8.10
CA ASN A 43 8.44 10.16 -9.31
C ASN A 43 8.16 9.36 -10.59
N GLY A 44 8.10 8.03 -10.51
CA GLY A 44 7.88 7.13 -11.65
C GLY A 44 6.41 6.73 -11.87
N LEU A 45 5.58 6.76 -10.83
CA LEU A 45 4.17 6.35 -10.90
C LEU A 45 3.29 7.47 -11.47
N LYS A 46 2.79 7.36 -12.71
CA LYS A 46 2.13 8.47 -13.43
C LYS A 46 0.64 8.31 -13.64
N THR A 47 0.10 7.12 -13.41
CA THR A 47 -1.32 6.85 -13.67
C THR A 47 -1.94 5.97 -12.60
N GLU A 48 -3.26 6.12 -12.42
CA GLU A 48 -4.07 5.21 -11.60
C GLU A 48 -3.92 3.74 -12.07
N ALA A 49 -3.79 3.51 -13.37
CA ALA A 49 -3.65 2.16 -13.92
C ALA A 49 -2.36 1.47 -13.47
N GLU A 50 -1.26 2.22 -13.35
CA GLU A 50 0.00 1.74 -12.80
C GLU A 50 -0.13 1.47 -11.30
N GLU A 51 -0.84 2.32 -10.56
CA GLU A 51 -1.11 2.10 -9.12
C GLU A 51 -1.94 0.82 -8.94
N ALA A 52 -3.00 0.65 -9.71
CA ALA A 52 -3.78 -0.58 -9.69
C ALA A 52 -2.94 -1.82 -10.06
N ALA A 53 -1.93 -1.68 -10.93
CA ALA A 53 -1.00 -2.77 -11.25
C ALA A 53 -0.06 -3.08 -10.09
N PHE A 54 0.45 -2.06 -9.40
CA PHE A 54 1.22 -2.21 -8.16
C PHE A 54 0.40 -2.92 -7.08
N LEU A 55 -0.85 -2.50 -6.83
CA LEU A 55 -1.75 -3.11 -5.85
C LEU A 55 -2.05 -4.59 -6.17
N ARG A 56 -2.11 -4.98 -7.45
CA ARG A 56 -2.21 -6.39 -7.86
C ARG A 56 -0.93 -7.15 -7.54
N SER A 57 0.22 -6.58 -7.88
CA SER A 57 1.53 -7.20 -7.63
C SER A 57 1.76 -7.52 -6.16
N VAL A 58 1.44 -6.58 -5.26
CA VAL A 58 1.63 -6.81 -3.81
C VAL A 58 0.65 -7.83 -3.22
N ASN A 59 -0.53 -8.00 -3.83
CA ASN A 59 -1.44 -9.09 -3.47
C ASN A 59 -0.88 -10.45 -3.90
N ASP A 60 -0.21 -10.54 -5.06
CA ASP A 60 0.48 -11.76 -5.49
C ASP A 60 1.64 -12.10 -4.54
N HIS A 61 2.42 -11.11 -4.10
CA HIS A 61 3.48 -11.32 -3.11
C HIS A 61 2.93 -11.79 -1.75
N PHE A 62 1.79 -11.25 -1.31
CA PHE A 62 1.12 -11.72 -0.10
C PHE A 62 0.72 -13.20 -0.23
N GLY A 63 0.18 -13.60 -1.38
CA GLY A 63 -0.14 -15.00 -1.67
C GLY A 63 1.06 -15.95 -1.72
N ARG A 64 2.29 -15.40 -1.82
CA ARG A 64 3.56 -16.14 -1.82
C ARG A 64 4.33 -16.02 -0.51
N GLU A 65 3.78 -15.35 0.50
CA GLU A 65 4.45 -15.09 1.77
C GLU A 65 5.78 -14.31 1.61
N GLU A 66 5.88 -13.47 0.57
CA GLU A 66 7.08 -12.68 0.27
C GLU A 66 7.03 -11.30 0.95
N SER A 67 5.83 -10.72 1.07
CA SER A 67 5.59 -9.40 1.66
C SER A 67 4.14 -9.29 2.14
N VAL A 68 3.83 -8.24 2.89
CA VAL A 68 2.44 -7.82 3.11
C VAL A 68 2.34 -6.32 2.94
N ASN A 69 1.38 -5.89 2.13
CA ASN A 69 1.09 -4.48 1.91
C ASN A 69 -0.38 -4.29 2.26
N LEU A 70 -0.67 -3.31 3.11
CA LEU A 70 -2.00 -3.02 3.62
C LEU A 70 -2.35 -1.58 3.32
N VAL A 71 -3.59 -1.36 2.89
CA VAL A 71 -4.18 -0.03 2.76
C VAL A 71 -4.65 0.42 4.14
N LEU A 72 -4.25 1.63 4.54
CA LEU A 72 -4.75 2.31 5.72
C LEU A 72 -6.03 3.05 5.36
N TRP A 73 -7.10 2.75 6.08
CA TRP A 73 -8.40 3.36 5.94
C TRP A 73 -8.68 4.23 7.16
N TYR A 74 -9.14 5.46 6.93
CA TYR A 74 -9.69 6.34 7.94
C TYR A 74 -11.13 6.67 7.55
N ARG A 75 -12.11 6.35 8.40
CA ARG A 75 -13.55 6.64 8.17
C ARG A 75 -14.04 6.29 6.76
N ASP A 76 -13.74 5.07 6.32
CA ASP A 76 -14.09 4.54 5.00
C ASP A 76 -13.43 5.21 3.78
N GLU A 77 -12.29 5.88 3.97
CA GLU A 77 -11.45 6.40 2.88
C GLU A 77 -10.00 5.85 2.97
N PRO A 78 -9.40 5.40 1.86
CA PRO A 78 -7.96 5.12 1.80
C PRO A 78 -7.15 6.39 2.03
N VAL A 79 -6.26 6.36 3.01
CA VAL A 79 -5.40 7.51 3.36
C VAL A 79 -3.91 7.21 3.26
N GLY A 80 -3.55 5.99 2.86
CA GLY A 80 -2.16 5.59 2.66
C GLY A 80 -1.98 4.08 2.70
N MET A 81 -0.73 3.66 2.82
CA MET A 81 -0.36 2.25 2.93
C MET A 81 0.69 2.06 4.03
N ILE A 82 0.75 0.85 4.56
CA ILE A 82 1.82 0.36 5.44
C ILE A 82 2.19 -1.05 4.99
N SER A 83 3.46 -1.41 5.08
CA SER A 83 3.93 -2.72 4.61
C SER A 83 4.94 -3.38 5.53
N PHE A 84 5.08 -4.69 5.37
CA PHE A 84 6.40 -5.31 5.38
C PHE A 84 6.81 -5.52 3.93
N ASN A 85 7.82 -4.80 3.42
CA ASN A 85 8.17 -4.93 1.99
C ASN A 85 8.77 -6.30 1.68
N HIS A 86 9.45 -6.90 2.66
CA HIS A 86 9.93 -8.27 2.58
C HIS A 86 9.83 -8.97 3.94
N PHE A 87 9.53 -10.26 3.91
CA PHE A 87 9.78 -11.16 5.02
C PHE A 87 11.14 -11.83 4.86
N ARG A 88 11.84 -12.04 5.98
CA ARG A 88 13.08 -12.82 6.07
C ARG A 88 12.87 -14.02 7.00
N PRO A 89 12.53 -15.20 6.45
CA PRO A 89 12.28 -16.39 7.26
C PRO A 89 13.49 -16.87 8.05
N SER A 90 14.71 -16.55 7.60
CA SER A 90 15.94 -16.98 8.25
C SER A 90 16.12 -16.43 9.67
N ASP A 91 15.53 -15.28 9.97
CA ASP A 91 15.66 -14.59 11.25
C ASP A 91 14.32 -14.04 11.78
N GLU A 92 13.21 -14.50 11.20
CA GLU A 92 11.84 -14.11 11.58
C GLU A 92 11.62 -12.57 11.57
N SER A 93 12.27 -11.87 10.64
CA SER A 93 12.19 -10.41 10.54
C SER A 93 11.45 -9.93 9.28
N GLY A 94 11.07 -8.65 9.28
CA GLY A 94 10.57 -7.95 8.11
C GLY A 94 10.99 -6.48 8.13
N ASP A 95 11.09 -5.86 6.97
CA ASP A 95 11.33 -4.41 6.86
C ASP A 95 10.04 -3.64 6.65
N ILE A 96 9.79 -2.65 7.51
CA ILE A 96 8.58 -1.82 7.47
C ILE A 96 8.74 -0.74 6.40
N GLY A 97 7.69 -0.56 5.60
CA GLY A 97 7.52 0.54 4.65
C GLY A 97 6.31 1.40 4.99
#